data_AF-A0A209A2V5-F1
#
_entry.id   AF-A0A209A2V5-F1
#
_cell.length_a   1.000
_cell.length_b   1.000
_cell.length_c   1.000
_cell.angle_alpha   90.00
_cell.angle_beta   90.00
_cell.angle_gamma   90.00
#
_symmetry.space_group_name_H-M   'P 1'
#
loop_
_entity.id
_entity.type
_entity.pdbx_description
1 polymer ?
#
loop_
_entity_poly.entity_id
_entity_poly.type
_entity_poly.pdbx_seq_one_letter_code
_entity_poly.pdbx_strand_id
1 'polypeptide(L)' 'MNTPLRAARLRKGLTITHVAQQVKCDMGNLSRMERGKQRPSLELAERMVIFFAGELSELQVLYPERFKD' A
#
# COMPACT_ATOMS: atom_id res chain seq x y z
N MET A 1 -11.94 -7.69 4.89
CA MET A 1 -11.49 -6.31 4.68
C MET A 1 -10.08 -6.23 4.11
N ASN A 2 -9.99 -6.02 2.81
CA ASN A 2 -8.72 -5.70 2.15
C ASN A 2 -8.56 -4.17 2.11
N THR A 3 -7.38 -3.66 2.41
CA THR A 3 -7.09 -2.23 2.19
C THR A 3 -6.98 -1.94 0.68
N PRO A 4 -7.20 -0.68 0.24
CA PRO A 4 -6.96 -0.30 -1.15
C PRO A 4 -5.56 -0.68 -1.64
N LEU A 5 -4.53 -0.50 -0.80
CA LEU A 5 -3.15 -0.88 -1.10
C LEU A 5 -3.02 -2.37 -1.42
N ARG A 6 -3.64 -3.23 -0.61
CA ARG A 6 -3.64 -4.69 -0.86
C ARG A 6 -4.39 -5.03 -2.14
N ALA A 7 -5.54 -4.39 -2.38
CA ALA A 7 -6.31 -4.60 -3.60
C ALA A 7 -5.53 -4.18 -4.86
N ALA A 8 -4.84 -3.03 -4.84
CA ALA A 8 -3.99 -2.57 -5.92
C ALA A 8 -2.84 -3.55 -6.22
N ARG A 9 -2.15 -4.05 -5.18
CA ARG A 9 -1.11 -5.06 -5.36
C ARG A 9 -1.65 -6.33 -6.02
N LEU A 10 -2.78 -6.84 -5.53
CA LEU A 10 -3.38 -8.08 -6.04
C LEU A 10 -3.88 -7.94 -7.48
N ARG A 11 -4.51 -6.81 -7.84
CA ARG A 11 -4.94 -6.54 -9.22
C ARG A 11 -3.78 -6.56 -10.23
N LYS A 12 -2.59 -6.11 -9.82
CA LYS A 12 -1.37 -6.16 -10.64
C LYS A 12 -0.62 -7.49 -10.58
N GLY A 13 -1.13 -8.49 -9.83
CA GLY A 13 -0.46 -9.79 -9.70
C GLY A 13 0.90 -9.74 -8.99
N LEU A 14 1.17 -8.67 -8.23
CA LEU A 14 2.48 -8.44 -7.63
C LEU A 14 2.63 -9.17 -6.29
N THR A 15 3.83 -9.71 -6.06
CA THR A 15 4.18 -10.26 -4.75
C THR A 15 4.44 -9.12 -3.76
N ILE A 16 4.24 -9.41 -2.47
CA ILE A 16 4.53 -8.44 -1.42
C ILE A 16 6.02 -8.08 -1.35
N THR A 17 6.91 -9.05 -1.65
CA THR A 17 8.36 -8.85 -1.75
C THR A 17 8.71 -7.82 -2.81
N HIS A 18 8.11 -7.95 -3.99
CA HIS A 18 8.36 -7.05 -5.11
C HIS A 18 7.97 -5.61 -4.76
N VAL A 19 6.74 -5.41 -4.25
CA VAL A 19 6.28 -4.06 -3.89
C VAL A 19 7.16 -3.46 -2.78
N ALA A 20 7.49 -4.23 -1.74
CA ALA A 20 8.33 -3.78 -0.63
C ALA A 20 9.70 -3.27 -1.13
N GLN A 21 10.33 -3.99 -2.06
CA GLN A 21 11.59 -3.58 -2.68
C GLN A 21 11.43 -2.27 -3.48
N GLN A 22 10.38 -2.16 -4.29
CA GLN A 22 10.14 -0.98 -5.14
C GLN A 22 9.85 0.29 -4.34
N VAL A 23 9.06 0.18 -3.26
CA VAL A 23 8.75 1.33 -2.39
C VAL A 23 9.76 1.51 -1.24
N LYS A 24 10.87 0.76 -1.27
CA LYS A 24 11.97 0.81 -0.29
C LYS A 24 11.47 0.71 1.16
N CYS A 25 10.71 -0.34 1.45
CA CYS A 25 10.31 -0.71 2.82
C CYS A 25 10.50 -2.21 3.07
N ASP A 26 10.45 -2.65 4.33
CA ASP A 26 10.47 -4.08 4.63
C ASP A 26 9.09 -4.73 4.36
N MET A 27 9.11 -6.02 4.02
CA MET A 27 7.90 -6.80 3.77
C MET A 27 6.97 -6.85 4.98
N GLY A 28 7.50 -6.88 6.20
CA GLY A 28 6.72 -6.97 7.42
C GLY A 28 5.88 -5.72 7.62
N ASN A 29 6.49 -4.55 7.41
CA ASN A 29 5.84 -3.26 7.42
C ASN A 29 4.78 -3.18 6.31
N LEU A 30 5.11 -3.56 5.08
CA LEU A 30 4.13 -3.62 3.99
C LEU A 30 2.93 -4.53 4.32
N SER A 31 3.19 -5.70 4.91
CA SER A 31 2.15 -6.62 5.34
C SER A 31 1.25 -6.04 6.43
N ARG A 32 1.80 -5.28 7.38
CA ARG A 32 1.00 -4.58 8.38
C ARG A 32 0.17 -3.46 7.74
N MET A 33 0.74 -2.69 6.81
CA MET A 33 0.04 -1.63 6.07
C MET A 33 -1.12 -2.18 5.23
N GLU A 34 -0.91 -3.28 4.50
CA GLU A 34 -1.95 -3.94 3.70
C GLU A 34 -3.14 -4.46 4.51
N ARG A 35 -2.96 -4.64 5.82
CA ARG A 35 -4.00 -5.05 6.77
C ARG A 35 -4.54 -3.88 7.59
N GLY A 36 -4.05 -2.66 7.35
CA GLY A 36 -4.41 -1.46 8.12
C GLY A 36 -3.93 -1.49 9.57
N LYS A 37 -2.92 -2.30 9.89
CA LYS A 37 -2.32 -2.39 11.24
C LYS A 37 -1.19 -1.37 11.46
N GLN A 38 -0.66 -0.83 10.38
CA GLN A 38 0.39 0.16 10.39
C GLN A 38 0.04 1.25 9.39
N ARG A 39 0.24 2.51 9.78
CA ARG A 39 0.13 3.64 8.86
C ARG A 39 1.52 3.98 8.31
N PRO A 40 1.68 4.16 6.99
CA PRO A 40 2.95 4.62 6.41
C PRO A 40 3.27 6.05 6.85
N SER A 41 4.54 6.43 6.72
CA SER A 41 4.92 7.85 6.68
C SER A 41 4.40 8.51 5.38
N LEU A 42 4.36 9.84 5.36
CA LEU A 42 3.95 10.59 4.17
C LEU A 42 4.84 10.26 2.96
N GLU A 43 6.16 10.25 3.15
CA GLU A 43 7.13 9.90 2.09
C GLU A 43 6.91 8.47 1.54
N LEU A 44 6.58 7.51 2.41
CA LEU A 44 6.31 6.15 1.97
C LEU A 44 4.96 6.04 1.24
N ALA A 45 3.97 6.82 1.66
CA ALA A 45 2.69 6.90 0.96
C ALA A 45 2.84 7.50 -0.44
N GLU A 46 3.63 8.57 -0.59
CA GLU A 46 3.99 9.15 -1.89
C GLU A 46 4.64 8.11 -2.81
N ARG A 47 5.66 7.38 -2.31
CA ARG A 47 6.30 6.30 -3.09
C ARG A 47 5.31 5.24 -3.54
N MET A 48 4.35 4.86 -2.71
CA MET A 48 3.31 3.91 -3.08
C MET A 48 2.42 4.47 -4.19
N VAL A 49 1.97 5.72 -4.08
CA VAL A 49 1.13 6.38 -5.09
C VAL A 49 1.84 6.47 -6.44
N ILE A 50 3.12 6.85 -6.44
CA ILE A 50 3.96 6.88 -7.64
C ILE A 50 4.11 5.48 -8.24
N PHE A 51 4.45 4.48 -7.40
CA PHE A 51 4.64 3.10 -7.86
C PHE A 51 3.36 2.50 -8.49
N PHE A 52 2.20 2.80 -7.92
CA PHE A 52 0.91 2.36 -8.45
C PHE A 52 0.34 3.30 -9.54
N ALA A 53 1.13 4.27 -10.03
CA ALA A 53 0.79 5.17 -11.13
C ALA A 53 -0.59 5.84 -10.98
N GLY A 54 -0.95 6.26 -9.76
CA GLY A 54 -2.22 6.94 -9.48
C GLY A 54 -3.43 6.02 -9.31
N GLU A 55 -3.29 4.69 -9.43
CA GLU A 55 -4.35 3.74 -9.02
C GLU A 55 -4.65 3.79 -7.52
N LEU A 56 -3.72 4.35 -6.75
CA LEU A 56 -3.88 4.68 -5.34
C LEU A 56 -3.70 6.18 -5.18
N SER A 57 -4.51 6.77 -4.32
CA SER A 57 -4.31 8.11 -3.78
C SER A 57 -3.64 8.05 -2.41
N GLU A 58 -2.99 9.13 -1.99
CA GLU A 58 -2.44 9.24 -0.63
C GLU A 58 -3.54 9.06 0.42
N LEU A 59 -4.76 9.53 0.15
CA LEU A 59 -5.92 9.34 1.02
C LEU A 59 -6.23 7.86 1.26
N GLN A 60 -6.21 7.03 0.21
CA GLN A 60 -6.45 5.59 0.32
C GLN A 60 -5.32 4.85 1.03
N VAL A 61 -4.08 5.35 0.92
CA VAL A 61 -2.91 4.76 1.58
C VAL A 61 -2.83 5.16 3.06
N LEU A 62 -3.12 6.42 3.38
CA LEU A 62 -3.03 6.99 4.73
C LEU A 62 -4.27 6.72 5.58
N TYR A 63 -5.45 6.62 4.96
CA TYR A 63 -6.74 6.41 5.63
C TYR A 63 -7.49 5.22 5.02
N PRO A 64 -6.89 4.02 5.00
CA PRO A 64 -7.46 2.88 4.30
C PRO A 64 -8.85 2.49 4.85
N GLU A 65 -9.13 2.73 6.13
CA GLU A 65 -10.41 2.47 6.79
C GLU A 65 -11.61 3.17 6.15
N ARG A 66 -11.40 4.27 5.41
CA ARG A 66 -12.46 4.97 4.69
C ARG A 66 -12.88 4.26 3.39
N PHE A 67 -12.12 3.24 2.98
CA PHE A 67 -12.22 2.58 1.67
C PHE A 67 -12.12 1.05 1.79
N LYS A 68 -12.28 0.50 2.99
CA LYS A 68 -12.27 -0.95 3.20
C LYS A 68 -13.62 -1.53 2.76
N ASP A 69 -13.57 -2.50 1.85
CA ASP A 69 -14.64 -3.49 1.62
C ASP A 69 -14.39 -4.76 2.46
#